data_AF-A0A6I6JUF4-F1
#
_entry.id   AF-A0A6I6JUF4-F1
#
_cell.length_a   1.000
_cell.length_b   1.000
_cell.length_c   1.000
_cell.angle_alpha   90.00
_cell.angle_beta   90.00
_cell.angle_gamma   90.00
#
_symmetry.space_group_name_H-M   'P 1'
#
loop_
_entity.id
_entity.type
_entity.pdbx_description
1 polymer ?
#
loop_
_entity_poly.entity_id
_entity_poly.type
_entity_poly.pdbx_seq_one_letter_code
_entity_poly.pdbx_strand_id
1 'polypeptide(L)'
;MKNIVIILLVLAVVSCGKKYNPDITVEDLKTNIEYLASDSLKGRKTGDEGDRLAAEFIRTKFENAGLDLLFDNGFQKFSLVTSAEVGAGNTFSVNEISFEVESDYLPFAFSANTEVEAPVIFAGYGIDIDKDTLRWNDFAGINAKGKWVMVLQGDPDMDNPQSPFVEFSSERAKALTASDKNAAGLILVAGPSFSENDELSSLFFDKNSSRYSIPVIQVTRAVADKILAGKGETIKSLETQMLDENKSVQLETETKVKAIVNIRLKETQSQNVVAILPGRDENLKGEYIVVGAHFDHLGMGGPGSGSRAIDTIAVHNGADDNASGVAAVIELAEKLAATGENKRSIIFAAFGAEEMGLVGSKAFTADPPVETEKMKAMFNFDMVGRLDTTTNAISIGGTGTSKEAEDLLKELNNGFELAFSEEGVGPSDHASFYLQNIPVFFISTGAHSDYHTPNDDPQFINYEGERKLVEYSYSLIKEISSRDDALNFQEAGAKFQRSRGGRFKVTLGIMPDYAGLEKRGMRIDAVSKGKPADKGGMKKGDIITAIEGKKVGNIYDYMNRLQALEAGQRISVDIIRDDKETVLIIEL
;
A
#
# COMPACT_ATOMS: atom_id res chain seq x y z
N MET A 1 -66.51 28.50 48.79
CA MET A 1 -66.90 27.96 47.47
C MET A 1 -66.11 28.67 46.39
N LYS A 2 -65.47 27.88 45.51
CA LYS A 2 -64.89 28.22 44.19
C LYS A 2 -63.60 29.04 44.20
N ASN A 3 -62.55 28.77 43.41
CA ASN A 3 -62.08 27.62 42.61
C ASN A 3 -60.65 28.03 42.23
N ILE A 4 -59.61 27.34 42.72
CA ILE A 4 -58.24 27.52 42.20
C ILE A 4 -58.05 26.42 41.16
N VAL A 5 -58.04 26.81 39.90
CA VAL A 5 -57.68 25.94 38.77
C VAL A 5 -56.16 25.84 38.75
N ILE A 6 -55.63 24.69 39.19
CA ILE A 6 -54.23 24.32 38.97
C ILE A 6 -54.16 23.71 37.57
N ILE A 7 -53.62 24.47 36.62
CA ILE A 7 -53.24 23.95 35.31
C ILE A 7 -51.94 23.16 35.51
N LEU A 8 -52.05 21.83 35.54
CA LEU A 8 -50.91 20.94 35.38
C LEU A 8 -50.45 21.00 33.93
N LEU A 9 -49.35 21.73 33.69
CA LEU A 9 -48.62 21.67 32.43
C LEU A 9 -47.87 20.34 32.40
N VAL A 10 -48.43 19.32 31.74
CA VAL A 10 -47.72 18.09 31.42
C VAL A 10 -46.69 18.45 30.35
N LEU A 11 -45.43 18.64 30.75
CA LEU A 11 -44.32 18.61 29.81
C LEU A 11 -44.27 17.19 29.23
N ALA A 12 -44.79 17.03 28.01
CA ALA A 12 -44.46 15.89 27.19
C ALA A 12 -42.95 15.98 26.89
N VAL A 13 -42.17 15.18 27.60
CA VAL A 13 -40.81 14.84 27.17
C VAL A 13 -40.98 14.12 25.84
N VAL A 14 -40.83 14.84 24.74
CA VAL A 14 -40.64 14.25 23.42
C VAL A 14 -39.33 13.48 23.54
N SER A 15 -39.45 12.18 23.80
CA SER A 15 -38.35 11.24 23.64
C SER A 15 -37.79 11.48 22.25
N CYS A 16 -36.54 11.93 22.17
CA CYS A 16 -35.77 11.88 20.93
C CYS A 16 -35.88 10.44 20.44
N GLY A 17 -36.61 10.21 19.34
CA GLY A 17 -36.61 8.91 18.68
C GLY A 17 -35.19 8.56 18.26
N LYS A 18 -34.88 7.27 18.10
CA LYS A 18 -33.61 6.86 17.48
C LYS A 18 -33.49 7.60 16.14
N LYS A 19 -32.38 8.30 15.91
CA LYS A 19 -32.12 9.09 14.69
C LYS A 19 -31.72 8.23 13.49
N TYR A 20 -31.80 6.91 13.64
CA TYR A 20 -31.33 5.90 12.69
C TYR A 20 -32.21 4.65 12.79
N ASN A 21 -32.14 3.78 11.77
CA ASN A 21 -32.90 2.54 11.72
C ASN A 21 -32.13 1.40 12.41
N PRO A 22 -32.68 0.74 13.44
CA PRO A 22 -31.95 -0.33 14.12
C PRO A 22 -31.84 -1.63 13.31
N ASP A 23 -32.61 -1.78 12.23
CA ASP A 23 -32.57 -2.95 11.36
C ASP A 23 -31.69 -2.67 10.14
N ILE A 24 -30.97 -3.69 9.67
CA ILE A 24 -30.19 -3.61 8.43
C ILE A 24 -31.18 -3.65 7.26
N THR A 25 -31.29 -2.57 6.49
CA THR A 25 -32.22 -2.51 5.35
C THR A 25 -31.52 -2.21 4.02
N VAL A 26 -32.17 -2.67 2.93
CA VAL A 26 -31.73 -2.32 1.56
C VAL A 26 -31.73 -0.80 1.36
N GLU A 27 -32.70 -0.08 1.94
CA GLU A 27 -32.83 1.37 1.75
C GLU A 27 -31.71 2.14 2.43
N ASP A 28 -31.32 1.72 3.64
CA ASP A 28 -30.23 2.37 4.38
C ASP A 28 -28.87 2.08 3.72
N LEU A 29 -28.61 0.82 3.32
CA LEU A 29 -27.44 0.44 2.51
C LEU A 29 -27.35 1.27 1.23
N LYS A 30 -28.45 1.34 0.48
CA LYS A 30 -28.54 2.13 -0.75
C LYS A 30 -28.25 3.61 -0.50
N THR A 31 -28.87 4.20 0.52
CA THR A 31 -28.66 5.61 0.86
C THR A 31 -27.19 5.89 1.21
N ASN A 32 -26.57 5.01 1.98
CA ASN A 32 -25.16 5.16 2.38
C ASN A 32 -24.23 5.03 1.16
N ILE A 33 -24.42 4.01 0.33
CA ILE A 33 -23.60 3.75 -0.86
C ILE A 33 -23.79 4.84 -1.91
N GLU A 34 -25.02 5.25 -2.22
CA GLU A 34 -25.30 6.29 -3.21
C GLU A 34 -24.67 7.63 -2.82
N TYR A 35 -24.61 7.97 -1.53
CA TYR A 35 -23.90 9.16 -1.09
C TYR A 35 -22.39 9.01 -1.24
N LEU A 36 -21.82 7.94 -0.65
CA LEU A 36 -20.38 7.71 -0.62
C LEU A 36 -19.80 7.62 -2.04
N ALA A 37 -20.48 6.89 -2.93
CA ALA A 37 -20.12 6.69 -4.33
C ALA A 37 -20.83 7.66 -5.29
N SER A 38 -21.13 8.89 -4.84
CA SER A 38 -21.63 9.94 -5.72
C SER A 38 -20.49 10.71 -6.39
N ASP A 39 -20.75 11.19 -7.61
CA ASP A 39 -19.86 12.11 -8.33
C ASP A 39 -19.47 13.36 -7.51
N SER A 40 -20.33 13.77 -6.55
CA SER A 40 -20.08 14.91 -5.67
C SER A 40 -18.87 14.70 -4.76
N LEU A 41 -18.54 13.45 -4.42
CA LEU A 41 -17.36 13.06 -3.65
C LEU A 41 -16.14 12.79 -4.55
N LYS A 42 -16.27 12.91 -5.88
CA LYS A 42 -15.17 12.85 -6.85
C LYS A 42 -14.23 11.65 -6.64
N GLY A 43 -14.80 10.49 -6.30
CA GLY A 43 -14.07 9.24 -6.09
C GLY A 43 -13.19 9.18 -4.84
N ARG A 44 -13.42 10.05 -3.85
CA ARG A 44 -12.85 9.96 -2.49
C ARG A 44 -11.33 9.75 -2.47
N LYS A 45 -10.61 10.42 -3.37
CA LYS A 45 -9.15 10.34 -3.40
C LYS A 45 -8.57 10.79 -2.07
N THR A 46 -7.70 9.96 -1.51
CA THR A 46 -7.01 10.25 -0.25
C THR A 46 -6.49 11.69 -0.21
N GLY A 47 -6.94 12.44 0.80
CA GLY A 47 -6.50 13.80 1.07
C GLY A 47 -7.19 14.92 0.27
N ASP A 48 -8.02 14.58 -0.72
CA ASP A 48 -8.88 15.52 -1.43
C ASP A 48 -10.14 15.88 -0.62
N GLU A 49 -10.97 16.80 -1.13
CA GLU A 49 -12.21 17.22 -0.48
C GLU A 49 -13.21 16.06 -0.29
N GLY A 50 -13.31 15.16 -1.27
CA GLY A 50 -14.21 14.00 -1.21
C GLY A 50 -13.88 13.02 -0.08
N ASP A 51 -12.59 12.79 0.20
CA ASP A 51 -12.10 12.00 1.33
C ASP A 51 -12.57 12.60 2.67
N ARG A 52 -12.46 13.93 2.83
CA ARG A 52 -12.91 14.63 4.04
C ARG A 52 -14.43 14.60 4.22
N LEU A 53 -15.18 14.77 3.13
CA LEU A 53 -16.64 14.71 3.15
C LEU A 53 -17.14 13.30 3.51
N ALA A 54 -16.52 12.26 2.96
CA ALA A 54 -16.79 10.88 3.34
C ALA A 54 -16.52 10.64 4.82
N ALA A 55 -15.37 11.10 5.34
CA ALA A 55 -15.02 10.94 6.74
C ALA A 55 -16.02 11.64 7.69
N GLU A 56 -16.47 12.86 7.36
CA GLU A 56 -17.50 13.56 8.14
C GLU A 56 -18.87 12.86 8.09
N PHE A 57 -19.25 12.32 6.94
CA PHE A 57 -20.47 11.54 6.79
C PHE A 57 -20.45 10.30 7.69
N ILE A 58 -19.36 9.53 7.66
CA ILE A 58 -19.19 8.32 8.47
C ILE A 58 -19.17 8.67 9.97
N ARG A 59 -18.43 9.72 10.36
CA ARG A 59 -18.40 10.20 11.75
C ARG A 59 -19.81 10.55 12.22
N THR A 60 -20.59 11.23 11.39
CA THR A 60 -21.97 11.62 11.69
C THR A 60 -22.88 10.40 11.85
N LYS A 61 -22.69 9.35 11.05
CA LYS A 61 -23.42 8.07 11.20
C LYS A 61 -23.08 7.38 12.52
N PHE A 62 -21.81 7.29 12.88
CA PHE A 62 -21.37 6.76 14.18
C PHE A 62 -21.91 7.56 15.37
N GLU A 63 -21.87 8.90 15.29
CA GLU A 63 -22.44 9.79 16.32
C GLU A 63 -23.96 9.60 16.46
N ASN A 64 -24.69 9.51 15.34
CA ASN A 64 -26.14 9.29 15.36
C ASN A 64 -26.52 7.90 15.89
N ALA A 65 -25.68 6.89 15.67
CA ALA A 65 -25.81 5.56 16.26
C ALA A 65 -25.58 5.56 17.79
N GLY A 66 -25.09 6.66 18.37
CA GLY A 66 -24.84 6.81 19.80
C GLY A 66 -23.51 6.20 20.25
N LEU A 67 -22.54 6.06 19.34
CA LEU A 67 -21.20 5.58 19.66
C LEU A 67 -20.36 6.69 20.28
N ASP A 68 -19.40 6.32 21.12
CA ASP A 68 -18.42 7.25 21.66
C ASP A 68 -17.32 7.49 20.61
N LEU A 69 -17.17 8.72 20.13
CA LEU A 69 -16.14 9.08 19.16
C LEU A 69 -14.75 9.10 19.85
N LEU A 70 -13.76 8.43 19.26
CA LEU A 70 -12.39 8.34 19.79
C LEU A 70 -11.45 9.41 19.18
N PHE A 71 -10.22 9.54 19.68
CA PHE A 71 -9.23 10.52 19.18
C PHE A 71 -9.76 11.98 19.17
N ASP A 72 -9.50 12.74 18.10
CA ASP A 72 -9.98 14.11 17.90
C ASP A 72 -11.37 14.08 17.25
N ASN A 73 -12.40 13.94 18.09
CA ASN A 73 -13.81 13.88 17.66
C ASN A 73 -14.07 12.81 16.59
N GLY A 74 -13.53 11.62 16.78
CA GLY A 74 -13.63 10.49 15.85
C GLY A 74 -12.48 10.42 14.85
N PHE A 75 -11.66 11.46 14.70
CA PHE A 75 -10.61 11.49 13.69
C PHE A 75 -9.24 11.13 14.23
N GLN A 76 -8.66 10.03 13.71
CA GLN A 76 -7.23 9.74 13.86
C GLN A 76 -6.51 10.25 12.60
N LYS A 77 -5.87 11.41 12.71
CA LYS A 77 -5.20 12.06 11.57
C LYS A 77 -3.80 11.52 11.35
N PHE A 78 -3.41 11.36 10.09
CA PHE A 78 -2.05 10.99 9.70
C PHE A 78 -1.63 11.71 8.42
N SER A 79 -0.31 11.82 8.20
CA SER A 79 0.27 12.45 7.01
C SER A 79 0.86 11.39 6.09
N LEU A 80 0.68 11.58 4.79
CA LEU A 80 1.25 10.72 3.75
C LEU A 80 1.79 11.56 2.61
N VAL A 81 2.76 11.01 1.87
CA VAL A 81 3.25 11.64 0.66
C VAL A 81 2.36 11.21 -0.51
N THR A 82 1.74 12.16 -1.20
CA THR A 82 0.79 11.88 -2.30
C THR A 82 1.36 12.14 -3.69
N SER A 83 2.38 13.00 -3.78
CA SER A 83 3.08 13.28 -5.03
C SER A 83 4.49 13.80 -4.78
N ALA A 84 5.27 13.85 -5.85
CA ALA A 84 6.54 14.56 -5.88
C ALA A 84 6.48 15.60 -7.00
N GLU A 85 7.20 16.70 -6.82
CA GLU A 85 7.29 17.79 -7.78
C GLU A 85 8.75 18.22 -7.92
N VAL A 86 9.10 18.76 -9.09
CA VAL A 86 10.39 19.41 -9.32
C VAL A 86 10.47 20.65 -8.42
N GLY A 87 11.42 20.66 -7.49
CA GLY A 87 11.69 21.80 -6.62
C GLY A 87 12.37 22.95 -7.36
N ALA A 88 12.39 24.14 -6.74
CA ALA A 88 13.16 25.26 -7.28
C ALA A 88 14.67 24.98 -7.24
N GLY A 89 15.41 25.53 -8.20
CA GLY A 89 16.88 25.47 -8.23
C GLY A 89 17.46 24.18 -8.81
N ASN A 90 16.66 23.35 -9.49
CA ASN A 90 17.21 22.27 -10.31
C ASN A 90 18.06 22.84 -11.45
N THR A 91 19.27 22.33 -11.62
CA THR A 91 20.15 22.71 -12.72
C THR A 91 20.84 21.46 -13.27
N PHE A 92 21.02 21.39 -14.58
CA PHE A 92 21.82 20.36 -15.23
C PHE A 92 22.72 20.99 -16.28
N SER A 93 24.00 20.64 -16.26
CA SER A 93 24.96 21.15 -17.23
C SER A 93 26.00 20.10 -17.64
N VAL A 94 26.38 20.16 -18.92
CA VAL A 94 27.40 19.31 -19.55
C VAL A 94 28.47 20.23 -20.10
N ASN A 95 29.71 20.14 -19.61
CA ASN A 95 30.81 21.04 -19.97
C ASN A 95 30.41 22.53 -19.96
N GLU A 96 29.77 22.99 -18.88
CA GLU A 96 29.28 24.36 -18.66
C GLU A 96 28.07 24.79 -19.53
N ILE A 97 27.62 23.96 -20.47
CA ILE A 97 26.38 24.20 -21.22
C ILE A 97 25.20 23.74 -20.35
N SER A 98 24.29 24.67 -20.04
CA SER A 98 23.10 24.40 -19.24
C SER A 98 21.94 23.88 -20.10
N PHE A 99 21.08 23.07 -19.48
CA PHE A 99 19.90 22.46 -20.09
C PHE A 99 18.64 22.77 -19.28
N GLU A 100 17.49 22.76 -19.93
CA GLU A 100 16.20 23.12 -19.36
C GLU A 100 15.51 21.93 -18.71
N VAL A 101 15.02 22.11 -17.49
CA VAL A 101 14.26 21.07 -16.77
C VAL A 101 12.92 20.83 -17.46
N GLU A 102 12.40 19.61 -17.43
CA GLU A 102 11.17 19.16 -18.12
C GLU A 102 11.24 19.12 -19.65
N SER A 103 12.20 19.82 -20.26
CA SER A 103 12.42 19.80 -21.72
C SER A 103 13.62 18.94 -22.13
N ASP A 104 14.77 19.15 -21.48
CA ASP A 104 16.02 18.44 -21.79
C ASP A 104 16.33 17.33 -20.77
N TYR A 105 15.94 17.53 -19.51
CA TYR A 105 16.15 16.57 -18.44
C TYR A 105 15.07 16.66 -17.36
N LEU A 106 14.87 15.58 -16.62
CA LEU A 106 13.95 15.55 -15.49
C LEU A 106 14.49 14.64 -14.37
N PRO A 107 14.52 15.09 -13.10
CA PRO A 107 14.86 14.19 -12.00
C PRO A 107 13.72 13.22 -11.67
N PHE A 108 14.07 12.01 -11.21
CA PHE A 108 13.08 11.05 -10.72
C PHE A 108 12.60 11.42 -9.30
N ALA A 109 11.35 11.09 -8.96
CA ALA A 109 10.75 11.37 -7.66
C ALA A 109 11.54 10.77 -6.46
N PHE A 110 12.18 9.62 -6.68
CA PHE A 110 12.99 8.91 -5.69
C PHE A 110 14.46 9.37 -5.65
N SER A 111 14.82 10.41 -6.40
CA SER A 111 16.18 10.94 -6.49
C SER A 111 16.64 11.60 -5.17
N ALA A 112 17.94 11.55 -4.88
CA ALA A 112 18.53 12.30 -3.78
C ALA A 112 18.51 13.81 -4.07
N ASN A 113 18.19 14.63 -3.06
CA ASN A 113 18.36 16.08 -3.15
C ASN A 113 19.82 16.43 -2.84
N THR A 114 20.63 16.63 -3.87
CA THR A 114 22.07 16.92 -3.72
C THR A 114 22.62 17.61 -4.97
N GLU A 115 23.81 18.19 -4.82
CA GLU A 115 24.66 18.65 -5.91
C GLU A 115 25.76 17.61 -6.20
N VAL A 116 25.98 17.29 -7.46
CA VAL A 116 27.06 16.40 -7.91
C VAL A 116 27.69 16.93 -9.18
N GLU A 117 29.01 16.98 -9.21
CA GLU A 117 29.82 17.23 -10.40
C GLU A 117 30.85 16.11 -10.58
N ALA A 118 30.75 15.35 -11.67
CA ALA A 118 31.59 14.18 -11.91
C ALA A 118 31.72 13.87 -13.41
N PRO A 119 32.76 13.10 -13.83
CA PRO A 119 32.82 12.57 -15.19
C PRO A 119 31.74 11.51 -15.43
N VAL A 120 31.35 11.31 -16.70
CA VAL A 120 30.34 10.32 -17.09
C VAL A 120 30.98 9.04 -17.66
N ILE A 121 30.40 7.90 -17.33
CA ILE A 121 30.62 6.62 -18.03
C ILE A 121 29.28 6.12 -18.57
N PHE A 122 29.30 5.53 -19.76
CA PHE A 122 28.17 4.78 -20.29
C PHE A 122 28.34 3.30 -19.93
N ALA A 123 27.27 2.70 -19.42
CA ALA A 123 27.23 1.31 -18.93
C ALA A 123 25.97 0.62 -19.47
N GLY A 124 25.85 0.49 -20.79
CA GLY A 124 24.78 -0.24 -21.47
C GLY A 124 23.38 -0.01 -20.90
N TYR A 125 22.70 -1.08 -20.49
CA TYR A 125 21.39 -1.04 -19.85
C TYR A 125 21.47 -0.93 -18.31
N GLY A 126 22.65 -0.79 -17.72
CA GLY A 126 22.85 -0.70 -16.27
C GLY A 126 22.60 -2.01 -15.52
N ILE A 127 22.72 -3.14 -16.22
CA ILE A 127 22.43 -4.49 -15.71
C ILE A 127 23.74 -5.15 -15.25
N ASP A 128 23.73 -5.72 -14.03
CA ASP A 128 24.83 -6.53 -13.49
C ASP A 128 24.28 -7.84 -12.91
N ILE A 129 24.28 -8.87 -13.75
CA ILE A 129 23.76 -10.21 -13.48
C ILE A 129 24.90 -11.20 -13.68
N ASP A 130 25.19 -11.96 -12.63
CA ASP A 130 26.04 -13.14 -12.68
C ASP A 130 25.28 -14.31 -12.05
N LYS A 131 24.45 -14.99 -12.85
CA LYS A 131 23.68 -16.19 -12.47
C LYS A 131 24.07 -17.36 -13.36
N ASP A 132 23.86 -18.59 -12.87
CA ASP A 132 24.20 -19.82 -13.60
C ASP A 132 23.58 -19.91 -15.00
N THR A 133 22.38 -19.36 -15.18
CA THR A 133 21.61 -19.42 -16.44
C THR A 133 21.56 -18.10 -17.21
N LEU A 134 22.08 -17.00 -16.64
CA LEU A 134 22.02 -15.67 -17.23
C LEU A 134 23.21 -14.83 -16.75
N ARG A 135 24.05 -14.38 -17.68
CA ARG A 135 25.18 -13.51 -17.39
C ARG A 135 25.14 -12.28 -18.28
N TRP A 136 25.13 -11.11 -17.65
CA TRP A 136 25.18 -9.82 -18.33
C TRP A 136 25.79 -8.79 -17.38
N ASN A 137 26.87 -8.14 -17.76
CA ASN A 137 27.56 -7.20 -16.88
C ASN A 137 27.95 -5.93 -17.64
N ASP A 138 27.11 -4.91 -17.49
CA ASP A 138 27.34 -3.57 -18.05
C ASP A 138 28.43 -2.77 -17.34
N PHE A 139 28.91 -3.26 -16.19
CA PHE A 139 29.97 -2.64 -15.41
C PHE A 139 31.30 -3.37 -15.56
N ALA A 140 31.39 -4.37 -16.44
CA ALA A 140 32.62 -5.12 -16.67
C ALA A 140 33.71 -4.21 -17.23
N GLY A 141 34.86 -4.15 -16.55
CA GLY A 141 36.02 -3.39 -17.01
C GLY A 141 35.94 -1.86 -16.83
N ILE A 142 34.88 -1.33 -16.21
CA ILE A 142 34.73 0.11 -15.93
C ILE A 142 34.65 0.41 -14.44
N ASN A 143 35.14 1.58 -14.02
CA ASN A 143 35.05 2.04 -12.63
C ASN A 143 33.99 3.12 -12.47
N ALA A 144 32.82 2.74 -11.94
CA ALA A 144 31.71 3.66 -11.66
C ALA A 144 31.90 4.53 -10.41
N LYS A 145 32.86 4.20 -9.54
CA LYS A 145 33.01 4.86 -8.25
C LYS A 145 33.25 6.36 -8.42
N GLY A 146 32.35 7.17 -7.85
CA GLY A 146 32.42 8.63 -7.91
C GLY A 146 32.16 9.24 -9.30
N LYS A 147 31.62 8.46 -10.25
CA LYS A 147 31.27 8.92 -11.60
C LYS A 147 29.76 8.97 -11.79
N TRP A 148 29.29 9.78 -12.73
CA TRP A 148 27.94 9.63 -13.27
C TRP A 148 27.89 8.36 -14.13
N VAL A 149 26.94 7.47 -13.86
CA VAL A 149 26.68 6.31 -14.71
C VAL A 149 25.52 6.67 -15.62
N MET A 150 25.73 6.60 -16.94
CA MET A 150 24.70 6.77 -17.95
C MET A 150 24.29 5.42 -18.51
N VAL A 151 22.99 5.15 -18.53
CA VAL A 151 22.43 3.85 -18.96
C VAL A 151 21.18 4.05 -19.80
N LEU A 152 20.89 3.10 -20.67
CA LEU A 152 19.62 3.03 -21.40
C LEU A 152 18.47 2.65 -20.46
N GLN A 153 17.27 3.14 -20.72
CA GLN A 153 16.03 2.59 -20.17
C GLN A 153 15.67 1.26 -20.84
N GLY A 154 14.79 0.48 -20.20
CA GLY A 154 14.38 -0.85 -20.71
C GLY A 154 15.44 -1.93 -20.52
N ASP A 155 15.45 -2.92 -21.40
CA ASP A 155 16.38 -4.05 -21.37
C ASP A 155 16.74 -4.52 -22.79
N PRO A 156 17.79 -5.35 -23.00
CA PRO A 156 18.22 -5.72 -24.34
C PRO A 156 17.28 -6.68 -25.11
N ASP A 157 16.17 -7.13 -24.51
CA ASP A 157 15.22 -8.09 -25.11
C ASP A 157 13.76 -7.63 -24.96
N MET A 158 13.50 -6.34 -25.17
CA MET A 158 12.17 -5.75 -24.87
C MET A 158 11.00 -6.31 -25.68
N ASP A 159 11.26 -6.83 -26.89
CA ASP A 159 10.22 -7.43 -27.75
C ASP A 159 9.74 -8.78 -27.20
N ASN A 160 10.42 -9.34 -26.20
CA ASN A 160 10.08 -10.59 -25.55
C ASN A 160 9.31 -10.34 -24.24
N PRO A 161 8.01 -10.67 -24.17
CA PRO A 161 7.22 -10.54 -22.94
C PRO A 161 7.70 -11.45 -21.79
N GLN A 162 8.63 -12.37 -22.05
CA GLN A 162 9.29 -13.24 -21.09
C GLN A 162 10.80 -12.97 -21.05
N SER A 163 11.22 -11.74 -21.34
CA SER A 163 12.62 -11.31 -21.29
C SER A 163 13.24 -11.74 -19.95
N PRO A 164 14.39 -12.43 -19.97
CA PRO A 164 15.09 -12.81 -18.74
C PRO A 164 15.65 -11.60 -17.99
N PHE A 165 15.63 -10.42 -18.61
CA PHE A 165 16.12 -9.16 -18.06
C PHE A 165 15.04 -8.27 -17.44
N VAL A 166 13.75 -8.62 -17.62
CA VAL A 166 12.61 -7.77 -17.20
C VAL A 166 12.64 -7.43 -15.70
N GLU A 167 13.20 -8.31 -14.86
CA GLU A 167 13.32 -8.09 -13.42
C GLU A 167 14.34 -6.98 -13.08
N PHE A 168 15.26 -6.66 -14.00
CA PHE A 168 16.35 -5.70 -13.83
C PHE A 168 16.14 -4.42 -14.65
N SER A 169 15.07 -4.34 -15.43
CA SER A 169 14.82 -3.25 -16.38
C SER A 169 14.27 -1.98 -15.73
N SER A 170 13.72 -2.07 -14.51
CA SER A 170 13.15 -0.92 -13.82
C SER A 170 14.19 0.14 -13.45
N GLU A 171 13.81 1.42 -13.50
CA GLU A 171 14.68 2.55 -13.16
C GLU A 171 15.21 2.45 -11.73
N ARG A 172 14.40 1.91 -10.80
CA ARG A 172 14.82 1.66 -9.42
C ARG A 172 15.89 0.56 -9.31
N ALA A 173 15.74 -0.54 -10.04
CA ALA A 173 16.76 -1.58 -10.07
C ALA A 173 18.09 -1.03 -10.59
N LYS A 174 18.06 -0.22 -11.65
CA LYS A 174 19.27 0.44 -12.21
C LYS A 174 19.88 1.46 -11.25
N ALA A 175 19.05 2.27 -10.58
CA ALA A 175 19.50 3.22 -9.55
C ALA A 175 20.20 2.51 -8.40
N LEU A 176 19.66 1.38 -7.96
CA LEU A 176 20.27 0.56 -6.93
C LEU A 176 21.60 -0.03 -7.38
N THR A 177 21.68 -0.60 -8.58
CA THR A 177 22.94 -1.13 -9.14
C THR A 177 23.99 -0.03 -9.22
N ALA A 178 23.65 1.15 -9.74
CA ALA A 178 24.58 2.29 -9.78
C ALA A 178 25.04 2.71 -8.37
N SER A 179 24.13 2.77 -7.41
CA SER A 179 24.43 3.07 -6.01
C SER A 179 25.39 2.02 -5.39
N ASP A 180 25.18 0.73 -5.66
CA ASP A 180 26.05 -0.36 -5.19
C ASP A 180 27.46 -0.27 -5.76
N LYS A 181 27.59 0.23 -6.99
CA LYS A 181 28.87 0.51 -7.63
C LYS A 181 29.50 1.82 -7.15
N ASN A 182 28.92 2.46 -6.12
CA ASN A 182 29.34 3.73 -5.55
C ASN A 182 29.40 4.87 -6.59
N ALA A 183 28.46 4.86 -7.54
CA ALA A 183 28.30 5.97 -8.48
C ALA A 183 28.04 7.28 -7.75
N ALA A 184 28.48 8.39 -8.34
CA ALA A 184 28.13 9.72 -7.86
C ALA A 184 26.68 10.09 -8.22
N GLY A 185 26.12 9.49 -9.28
CA GLY A 185 24.76 9.69 -9.76
C GLY A 185 24.43 8.78 -10.94
N LEU A 186 23.14 8.71 -11.30
CA LEU A 186 22.64 7.95 -12.44
C LEU A 186 21.94 8.87 -13.45
N ILE A 187 22.26 8.70 -14.73
CA ILE A 187 21.62 9.33 -15.89
C ILE A 187 20.93 8.22 -16.70
N LEU A 188 19.62 8.29 -16.83
CA LEU A 188 18.81 7.41 -17.67
C LEU A 188 18.50 8.10 -18.99
N VAL A 189 18.51 7.34 -20.09
CA VAL A 189 18.14 7.86 -21.40
C VAL A 189 17.36 6.80 -22.17
N ALA A 190 16.29 7.20 -22.84
CA ALA A 190 15.50 6.31 -23.67
C ALA A 190 16.22 6.02 -25.00
N GLY A 191 16.53 4.75 -25.24
CA GLY A 191 16.99 4.31 -26.57
C GLY A 191 15.86 4.41 -27.61
N PRO A 192 16.18 4.50 -28.92
CA PRO A 192 15.20 4.32 -30.01
C PRO A 192 14.20 3.18 -29.81
N SER A 193 14.63 2.04 -29.28
CA SER A 193 13.74 0.90 -29.04
C SER A 193 12.76 1.15 -27.89
N PHE A 194 13.14 1.95 -26.88
CA PHE A 194 12.31 2.27 -25.71
C PHE A 194 11.26 3.35 -26.00
N SER A 195 11.67 4.42 -26.68
CA SER A 195 10.80 5.54 -27.01
C SER A 195 11.19 6.11 -28.36
N GLU A 196 10.33 5.96 -29.37
CA GLU A 196 10.59 6.54 -30.69
C GLU A 196 10.72 8.06 -30.62
N ASN A 197 9.90 8.72 -29.78
CA ASN A 197 9.78 10.17 -29.70
C ASN A 197 10.78 10.86 -28.73
N ASP A 198 11.58 10.11 -27.97
CA ASP A 198 12.51 10.66 -26.95
C ASP A 198 11.81 11.46 -25.84
N GLU A 199 10.57 11.08 -25.52
CA GLU A 199 9.78 11.76 -24.49
C GLU A 199 10.30 11.42 -23.09
N LEU A 200 10.48 12.46 -22.26
CA LEU A 200 10.77 12.28 -20.84
C LEU A 200 9.52 11.71 -20.14
N SER A 201 9.72 10.67 -19.34
CA SER A 201 8.64 10.13 -18.51
C SER A 201 8.19 11.18 -17.49
N SER A 202 6.89 11.29 -17.25
CA SER A 202 6.38 12.19 -16.20
C SER A 202 7.00 11.84 -14.83
N LEU A 203 7.03 12.81 -13.91
CA LEU A 203 7.58 12.61 -12.57
C LEU A 203 6.67 11.65 -11.78
N PHE A 204 6.87 10.35 -11.99
CA PHE A 204 6.06 9.31 -11.38
C PHE A 204 6.42 9.18 -9.90
N PHE A 205 5.45 9.48 -9.04
CA PHE A 205 5.54 9.16 -7.62
C PHE A 205 5.03 7.74 -7.41
N ASP A 206 5.97 6.81 -7.19
CA ASP A 206 5.61 5.49 -6.65
C ASP A 206 5.23 5.67 -5.17
N LYS A 207 4.22 4.94 -4.69
CA LYS A 207 3.55 5.05 -3.37
C LYS A 207 4.49 4.81 -2.17
N ASN A 208 5.80 4.69 -2.42
CA ASN A 208 6.86 4.52 -1.46
C ASN A 208 7.78 5.75 -1.41
N SER A 209 7.91 6.33 -0.22
CA SER A 209 8.59 7.59 0.08
C SER A 209 10.12 7.53 0.10
N SER A 210 10.72 6.35 -0.06
CA SER A 210 12.18 6.16 0.06
C SER A 210 12.96 6.74 -1.13
N ARG A 211 13.92 7.62 -0.81
CA ARG A 211 14.87 8.21 -1.77
C ARG A 211 16.17 7.41 -1.78
N TYR A 212 16.82 7.30 -2.94
CA TYR A 212 18.20 6.83 -3.00
C TYR A 212 19.16 7.86 -2.42
N SER A 213 20.38 7.42 -2.13
CA SER A 213 21.48 8.31 -1.70
C SER A 213 22.19 9.03 -2.84
N ILE A 214 21.90 8.65 -4.09
CA ILE A 214 22.48 9.26 -5.29
C ILE A 214 21.41 10.04 -6.07
N PRO A 215 21.77 11.13 -6.76
CA PRO A 215 20.87 11.79 -7.69
C PRO A 215 20.64 10.89 -8.91
N VAL A 216 19.37 10.75 -9.29
CA VAL A 216 18.90 10.00 -10.47
C VAL A 216 18.10 10.95 -11.36
N ILE A 217 18.51 11.07 -12.61
CA ILE A 217 17.86 11.92 -13.62
C ILE A 217 17.65 11.14 -14.92
N GLN A 218 16.65 11.54 -15.70
CA GLN A 218 16.52 11.18 -17.11
C GLN A 218 16.88 12.38 -17.97
N VAL A 219 17.43 12.11 -19.15
CA VAL A 219 17.79 13.12 -20.16
C VAL A 219 17.29 12.66 -21.53
N THR A 220 17.05 13.62 -22.43
CA THR A 220 16.79 13.30 -23.83
C THR A 220 18.04 12.72 -24.50
N ARG A 221 17.87 11.95 -25.59
CA ARG A 221 18.98 11.49 -26.42
C ARG A 221 19.83 12.64 -26.93
N ALA A 222 19.23 13.78 -27.26
CA ALA A 222 19.96 14.96 -27.71
C ALA A 222 20.99 15.46 -26.66
N VAL A 223 20.64 15.37 -25.38
CA VAL A 223 21.54 15.70 -24.27
C VAL A 223 22.60 14.60 -24.08
N ALA A 224 22.18 13.33 -24.11
CA ALA A 224 23.10 12.21 -23.97
C ALA A 224 24.15 12.17 -25.09
N ASP A 225 23.76 12.45 -26.33
CA ASP A 225 24.66 12.52 -27.48
C ASP A 225 25.70 13.65 -27.33
N LYS A 226 25.35 14.77 -26.68
CA LYS A 226 26.33 15.81 -26.33
C LYS A 226 27.35 15.32 -25.30
N ILE A 227 26.95 14.45 -24.38
CA ILE A 227 27.87 13.83 -23.41
C ILE A 227 28.84 12.88 -24.14
N LEU A 228 28.35 12.16 -25.15
CA LEU A 228 29.09 11.16 -25.92
C LEU A 228 29.93 11.74 -27.08
N ALA A 229 29.67 12.99 -27.49
CA ALA A 229 30.24 13.61 -28.68
C ALA A 229 31.79 13.52 -28.77
N GLY A 230 32.49 13.62 -27.63
CA GLY A 230 33.96 13.51 -27.58
C GLY A 230 34.51 12.13 -27.97
N LYS A 231 33.66 11.10 -28.04
CA LYS A 231 33.99 9.74 -28.49
C LYS A 231 33.44 9.41 -29.88
N GLY A 232 32.68 10.34 -30.50
CA GLY A 232 32.07 10.12 -31.81
C GLY A 232 30.88 9.14 -31.79
N GLU A 233 30.31 8.88 -30.61
CA GLU A 233 29.20 7.95 -30.42
C GLU A 233 27.88 8.69 -30.15
N THR A 234 26.77 7.98 -30.36
CA THR A 234 25.41 8.42 -30.06
C THR A 234 24.66 7.32 -29.32
N ILE A 235 23.57 7.65 -28.64
CA ILE A 235 22.71 6.65 -28.01
C ILE A 235 22.19 5.63 -29.03
N LYS A 236 21.83 6.10 -30.23
CA LYS A 236 21.39 5.21 -31.30
C LYS A 236 22.48 4.25 -31.77
N SER A 237 23.73 4.72 -31.95
CA SER A 237 24.82 3.84 -32.38
C SER A 237 25.16 2.80 -31.32
N LEU A 238 25.21 3.21 -30.05
CA LEU A 238 25.49 2.32 -28.92
C LEU A 238 24.39 1.28 -28.71
N GLU A 239 23.10 1.68 -28.77
CA GLU A 239 21.98 0.73 -28.66
C GLU A 239 22.00 -0.27 -29.83
N THR A 240 22.18 0.20 -31.07
CA THR A 240 22.24 -0.66 -32.25
C THR A 240 23.36 -1.70 -32.11
N GLN A 241 24.55 -1.27 -31.66
CA GLN A 241 25.67 -2.17 -31.44
C GLN A 241 25.35 -3.25 -30.40
N MET A 242 24.74 -2.87 -29.27
CA MET A 242 24.40 -3.82 -28.21
C MET A 242 23.38 -4.87 -28.67
N LEU A 243 22.37 -4.44 -29.44
CA LEU A 243 21.33 -5.33 -29.96
C LEU A 243 21.88 -6.26 -31.06
N ASP A 244 22.65 -5.74 -32.01
CA ASP A 244 23.20 -6.53 -33.12
C ASP A 244 24.24 -7.56 -32.63
N GLU A 245 25.09 -7.18 -31.68
CA GLU A 245 26.13 -8.06 -31.15
C GLU A 245 25.65 -8.93 -29.98
N ASN A 246 24.45 -8.66 -29.44
CA ASN A 246 23.91 -9.23 -28.22
C ASN A 246 24.92 -9.20 -27.06
N LYS A 247 25.53 -8.03 -26.87
CA LYS A 247 26.60 -7.79 -25.89
C LYS A 247 26.48 -6.43 -25.26
N SER A 248 26.93 -6.33 -24.03
CA SER A 248 27.08 -5.05 -23.35
C SER A 248 28.17 -4.18 -24.00
N VAL A 249 27.91 -2.87 -24.07
CA VAL A 249 28.86 -1.85 -24.47
C VAL A 249 29.11 -0.90 -23.30
N GLN A 250 30.40 -0.66 -23.02
CA GLN A 250 30.84 0.30 -22.01
C GLN A 250 31.72 1.37 -22.66
N LEU A 251 31.57 2.61 -22.22
CA LEU A 251 32.34 3.72 -22.75
C LEU A 251 32.66 4.74 -21.65
N GLU A 252 33.94 4.97 -21.39
CA GLU A 252 34.35 6.09 -20.53
C GLU A 252 34.37 7.39 -21.33
N THR A 253 33.70 8.41 -20.81
CA THR A 253 33.76 9.76 -21.38
C THR A 253 34.70 10.65 -20.56
N GLU A 254 35.25 11.68 -21.17
CA GLU A 254 35.98 12.74 -20.45
C GLU A 254 35.05 13.91 -20.05
N THR A 255 33.76 13.78 -20.39
CA THR A 255 32.75 14.82 -20.20
C THR A 255 32.39 14.94 -18.74
N LYS A 256 32.47 16.16 -18.20
CA LYS A 256 32.00 16.47 -16.85
C LYS A 256 30.56 16.92 -16.89
N VAL A 257 29.77 16.35 -15.98
CA VAL A 257 28.37 16.69 -15.79
C VAL A 257 28.17 17.19 -14.37
N LYS A 258 27.47 18.32 -14.26
CA LYS A 258 27.06 18.91 -13.00
C LYS A 258 25.54 18.96 -12.93
N ALA A 259 24.98 18.42 -11.86
CA ALA A 259 23.55 18.49 -11.57
C ALA A 259 23.31 18.95 -10.13
N ILE A 260 22.34 19.85 -9.94
CA ILE A 260 21.71 20.13 -8.65
C ILE A 260 20.31 19.55 -8.75
N VAL A 261 20.01 18.55 -7.93
CA VAL A 261 18.70 17.93 -7.88
C VAL A 261 17.95 18.37 -6.63
N ASN A 262 16.72 18.84 -6.82
CA ASN A 262 15.80 19.19 -5.75
C ASN A 262 14.40 18.67 -6.07
N ILE A 263 13.99 17.60 -5.40
CA ILE A 263 12.62 17.10 -5.42
C ILE A 263 11.91 17.55 -4.15
N ARG A 264 10.70 18.09 -4.32
CA ARG A 264 9.79 18.39 -3.22
C ARG A 264 8.73 17.30 -3.15
N LEU A 265 8.65 16.59 -2.03
CA LEU A 265 7.53 15.70 -1.76
C LEU A 265 6.35 16.54 -1.28
N LYS A 266 5.16 16.26 -1.82
CA LYS A 266 3.92 16.87 -1.36
C LYS A 266 3.29 15.94 -0.35
N GLU A 267 3.30 16.39 0.89
CA GLU A 267 2.59 15.75 1.97
C GLU A 267 1.13 16.20 1.96
N THR A 268 0.23 15.25 2.15
CA THR A 268 -1.19 15.48 2.34
C THR A 268 -1.63 14.78 3.62
N GLN A 269 -2.61 15.36 4.29
CA GLN A 269 -3.23 14.79 5.48
C GLN A 269 -4.50 14.04 5.11
N SER A 270 -4.69 12.85 5.68
CA SER A 270 -5.94 12.10 5.69
C SER A 270 -6.23 11.63 7.13
N GLN A 271 -7.28 10.85 7.32
CA GLN A 271 -7.79 10.45 8.62
C GLN A 271 -8.44 9.06 8.59
N ASN A 272 -8.36 8.35 9.71
CA ASN A 272 -9.32 7.29 10.02
C ASN A 272 -10.49 7.90 10.80
N VAL A 273 -11.68 7.31 10.67
CA VAL A 273 -12.85 7.60 11.50
C VAL A 273 -13.07 6.46 12.49
N VAL A 274 -12.96 6.72 13.78
CA VAL A 274 -12.96 5.70 14.82
C VAL A 274 -13.95 6.03 15.93
N ALA A 275 -14.82 5.08 16.24
CA ALA A 275 -15.78 5.17 17.34
C ALA A 275 -15.85 3.84 18.12
N ILE A 276 -16.37 3.89 19.33
CA ILE A 276 -16.50 2.71 20.20
C ILE A 276 -17.92 2.54 20.75
N LEU A 277 -18.37 1.29 20.77
CA LEU A 277 -19.52 0.81 21.54
C LEU A 277 -19.00 0.09 22.79
N PRO A 278 -19.19 0.63 24.01
CA PRO A 278 -18.75 -0.01 25.23
C PRO A 278 -19.40 -1.39 25.46
N GLY A 279 -18.61 -2.35 25.92
CA GLY A 279 -19.07 -3.66 26.35
C GLY A 279 -19.92 -3.59 27.63
N ARG A 280 -20.87 -4.52 27.77
CA ARG A 280 -21.81 -4.54 28.91
C ARG A 280 -21.40 -5.48 30.05
N ASP A 281 -20.38 -6.31 29.84
CA ASP A 281 -19.87 -7.20 30.90
C ASP A 281 -18.69 -6.54 31.62
N GLU A 282 -18.71 -6.49 32.94
CA GLU A 282 -17.67 -5.82 33.73
C GLU A 282 -16.27 -6.44 33.56
N ASN A 283 -16.19 -7.74 33.26
CA ASN A 283 -14.92 -8.44 33.08
C ASN A 283 -14.45 -8.40 31.62
N LEU A 284 -15.37 -8.42 30.65
CA LEU A 284 -15.05 -8.52 29.22
C LEU A 284 -15.07 -7.19 28.48
N LYS A 285 -15.63 -6.10 29.03
CA LYS A 285 -15.65 -4.78 28.37
C LYS A 285 -14.28 -4.19 28.08
N GLY A 286 -13.22 -4.68 28.73
CA GLY A 286 -11.82 -4.34 28.46
C GLY A 286 -11.18 -5.14 27.31
N GLU A 287 -11.94 -6.02 26.66
CA GLU A 287 -11.59 -6.69 25.42
C GLU A 287 -12.37 -6.08 24.25
N TYR A 288 -11.76 -6.07 23.07
CA TYR A 288 -12.27 -5.30 21.93
C TYR A 288 -12.42 -6.17 20.69
N ILE A 289 -13.53 -6.01 19.97
CA ILE A 289 -13.69 -6.49 18.59
C ILE A 289 -13.57 -5.27 17.67
N VAL A 290 -12.73 -5.35 16.65
CA VAL A 290 -12.61 -4.29 15.64
C VAL A 290 -13.46 -4.65 14.44
N VAL A 291 -14.23 -3.70 13.93
CA VAL A 291 -15.09 -3.83 12.74
C VAL A 291 -14.77 -2.66 11.82
N GLY A 292 -14.31 -2.92 10.60
CA GLY A 292 -13.87 -1.83 9.72
C GLY A 292 -13.88 -2.11 8.23
N ALA A 293 -13.66 -1.04 7.48
CA ALA A 293 -13.59 -0.96 6.02
C ALA A 293 -12.81 0.31 5.66
N HIS A 294 -12.17 0.39 4.49
CA HIS A 294 -11.63 1.67 4.03
C HIS A 294 -12.67 2.50 3.30
N PHE A 295 -12.52 3.82 3.34
CA PHE A 295 -13.47 4.74 2.70
C PHE A 295 -12.87 5.53 1.52
N ASP A 296 -11.54 5.56 1.35
CA ASP A 296 -10.92 6.21 0.20
C ASP A 296 -11.08 5.36 -1.07
N HIS A 297 -10.93 6.01 -2.23
CA HIS A 297 -10.83 5.33 -3.53
C HIS A 297 -9.95 6.13 -4.51
N LEU A 298 -9.97 5.78 -5.79
CA LEU A 298 -9.00 6.23 -6.82
C LEU A 298 -9.20 7.66 -7.36
N GLY A 299 -10.23 8.39 -6.93
CA GLY A 299 -10.50 9.74 -7.43
C GLY A 299 -10.92 9.78 -8.90
N MET A 300 -10.16 10.50 -9.72
CA MET A 300 -10.37 10.58 -11.17
C MET A 300 -9.65 9.47 -11.97
N GLY A 301 -8.92 8.56 -11.30
CA GLY A 301 -8.11 7.53 -11.94
C GLY A 301 -6.94 8.08 -12.76
N GLY A 302 -6.70 7.47 -13.93
CA GLY A 302 -5.58 7.79 -14.84
C GLY A 302 -4.28 7.04 -14.52
N PRO A 303 -3.20 7.31 -15.29
CA PRO A 303 -1.92 6.60 -15.15
C PRO A 303 -1.35 6.69 -13.74
N GLY A 304 -0.96 5.55 -13.17
CA GLY A 304 -0.36 5.47 -11.83
C GLY A 304 -1.33 5.52 -10.64
N SER A 305 -2.64 5.70 -10.89
CA SER A 305 -3.63 5.72 -9.81
C SER A 305 -3.86 4.33 -9.18
N GLY A 306 -3.73 3.28 -9.98
CA GLY A 306 -4.25 1.94 -9.65
C GLY A 306 -5.47 1.56 -10.50
N SER A 307 -6.00 2.50 -11.31
CA SER A 307 -7.11 2.26 -12.23
C SER A 307 -6.78 1.18 -13.25
N ARG A 308 -7.75 0.31 -13.49
CA ARG A 308 -7.76 -0.68 -14.58
C ARG A 308 -8.17 -0.07 -15.92
N ALA A 309 -8.67 1.17 -15.93
CA ALA A 309 -8.98 1.95 -17.12
C ALA A 309 -7.90 3.05 -17.33
N ILE A 310 -6.67 2.62 -17.64
CA ILE A 310 -5.45 3.45 -17.64
C ILE A 310 -5.59 4.70 -18.53
N ASP A 311 -6.29 4.59 -19.67
CA ASP A 311 -6.49 5.67 -20.64
C ASP A 311 -7.72 6.55 -20.37
N THR A 312 -8.39 6.36 -19.22
CA THR A 312 -9.63 7.06 -18.87
C THR A 312 -9.43 7.91 -17.62
N ILE A 313 -9.74 9.20 -17.75
CA ILE A 313 -9.85 10.13 -16.62
C ILE A 313 -11.34 10.41 -16.39
N ALA A 314 -11.91 9.76 -15.38
CA ALA A 314 -13.30 9.87 -14.99
C ALA A 314 -13.44 9.57 -13.50
N VAL A 315 -14.55 9.98 -12.89
CA VAL A 315 -14.78 9.68 -11.48
C VAL A 315 -14.82 8.17 -11.29
N HIS A 316 -13.99 7.66 -10.37
CA HIS A 316 -14.04 6.28 -9.89
C HIS A 316 -14.89 6.31 -8.64
N ASN A 317 -16.18 6.03 -8.78
CA ASN A 317 -17.13 6.18 -7.69
C ASN A 317 -16.91 5.16 -6.58
N GLY A 318 -16.37 3.97 -6.88
CA GLY A 318 -15.99 3.02 -5.84
C GLY A 318 -17.18 2.54 -5.02
N ALA A 319 -18.26 2.16 -5.71
CA ALA A 319 -19.50 1.73 -5.07
C ALA A 319 -19.32 0.40 -4.34
N ASP A 320 -18.71 -0.59 -4.98
CA ASP A 320 -18.32 -1.82 -4.31
C ASP A 320 -16.99 -1.65 -3.58
N ASP A 321 -16.04 -0.93 -4.16
CA ASP A 321 -14.70 -0.66 -3.62
C ASP A 321 -14.49 0.83 -3.22
N ASN A 322 -14.76 1.23 -1.98
CA ASN A 322 -15.29 0.40 -0.91
C ASN A 322 -16.44 1.08 -0.15
N ALA A 323 -17.34 1.74 -0.88
CA ALA A 323 -18.56 2.29 -0.27
C ALA A 323 -19.45 1.18 0.32
N SER A 324 -19.48 -0.01 -0.29
CA SER A 324 -20.22 -1.18 0.23
C SER A 324 -19.72 -1.63 1.60
N GLY A 325 -18.40 -1.76 1.80
CA GLY A 325 -17.83 -2.13 3.09
C GLY A 325 -18.10 -1.08 4.16
N VAL A 326 -17.98 0.21 3.82
CA VAL A 326 -18.32 1.29 4.75
C VAL A 326 -19.80 1.28 5.13
N ALA A 327 -20.70 1.04 4.17
CA ALA A 327 -22.12 0.91 4.44
C ALA A 327 -22.42 -0.28 5.36
N ALA A 328 -21.78 -1.43 5.13
CA ALA A 328 -21.87 -2.58 6.04
C ALA A 328 -21.43 -2.23 7.47
N VAL A 329 -20.30 -1.52 7.64
CA VAL A 329 -19.81 -1.09 8.96
C VAL A 329 -20.78 -0.15 9.66
N ILE A 330 -21.38 0.80 8.92
CA ILE A 330 -22.40 1.72 9.46
C ILE A 330 -23.62 0.95 9.96
N GLU A 331 -24.19 0.07 9.13
CA GLU A 331 -25.38 -0.71 9.49
C GLU A 331 -25.12 -1.66 10.68
N LEU A 332 -23.94 -2.27 10.73
CA LEU A 332 -23.52 -3.11 11.86
C LEU A 332 -23.42 -2.28 13.15
N ALA A 333 -22.86 -1.08 13.07
CA ALA A 333 -22.74 -0.18 14.22
C ALA A 333 -24.11 0.24 14.76
N GLU A 334 -25.01 0.64 13.86
CA GLU A 334 -26.38 1.02 14.18
C GLU A 334 -27.13 -0.14 14.87
N LYS A 335 -27.10 -1.34 14.27
CA LYS A 335 -27.78 -2.52 14.82
C LYS A 335 -27.19 -2.99 16.15
N LEU A 336 -25.87 -3.07 16.27
CA LEU A 336 -25.20 -3.49 17.52
C LEU A 336 -25.44 -2.49 18.66
N ALA A 337 -25.40 -1.19 18.39
CA ALA A 337 -25.73 -0.17 19.37
C ALA A 337 -27.21 -0.26 19.80
N ALA A 338 -28.10 -0.57 18.86
CA ALA A 338 -29.53 -0.70 19.13
C ALA A 338 -29.89 -1.90 20.00
N THR A 339 -29.24 -3.05 19.81
CA THR A 339 -29.50 -4.29 20.58
C THR A 339 -28.71 -4.31 21.88
N GLY A 340 -27.44 -3.92 21.82
CA GLY A 340 -26.54 -3.87 22.96
C GLY A 340 -26.37 -5.22 23.64
N GLU A 341 -26.19 -6.27 22.84
CA GLU A 341 -25.99 -7.64 23.33
C GLU A 341 -24.51 -8.00 23.51
N ASN A 342 -23.60 -7.06 23.22
CA ASN A 342 -22.16 -7.24 23.27
C ASN A 342 -21.63 -7.23 24.72
N LYS A 343 -20.91 -8.28 25.12
CA LYS A 343 -20.17 -8.31 26.40
C LYS A 343 -18.85 -7.54 26.29
N ARG A 344 -18.11 -7.78 25.19
CA ARG A 344 -16.89 -7.06 24.79
C ARG A 344 -17.22 -5.69 24.20
N SER A 345 -16.30 -4.76 24.29
CA SER A 345 -16.40 -3.50 23.56
C SER A 345 -16.18 -3.72 22.06
N ILE A 346 -16.78 -2.87 21.22
CA ILE A 346 -16.62 -2.96 19.76
C ILE A 346 -16.10 -1.62 19.25
N ILE A 347 -14.96 -1.65 18.55
CA ILE A 347 -14.38 -0.48 17.89
C ILE A 347 -14.80 -0.54 16.42
N PHE A 348 -15.48 0.50 15.96
CA PHE A 348 -15.80 0.70 14.55
C PHE A 348 -14.78 1.66 13.94
N ALA A 349 -14.18 1.27 12.82
CA ALA A 349 -13.14 2.05 12.15
C ALA A 349 -13.37 2.11 10.64
N ALA A 350 -13.45 3.31 10.09
CA ALA A 350 -13.33 3.53 8.65
C ALA A 350 -11.91 4.04 8.35
N PHE A 351 -11.13 3.28 7.58
CA PHE A 351 -9.73 3.58 7.30
C PHE A 351 -9.59 4.50 6.08
N GLY A 352 -8.70 5.48 6.15
CA GLY A 352 -8.32 6.28 5.00
C GLY A 352 -7.04 5.74 4.35
N ALA A 353 -6.77 6.11 3.10
CA ALA A 353 -5.52 5.80 2.41
C ALA A 353 -5.17 4.30 2.32
N GLU A 354 -6.17 3.43 2.20
CA GLU A 354 -5.96 2.01 1.92
C GLU A 354 -5.32 1.84 0.54
N GLU A 355 -5.84 2.57 -0.46
CA GLU A 355 -5.41 2.51 -1.86
C GLU A 355 -3.95 2.95 -2.02
N MET A 356 -3.44 3.67 -1.03
CA MET A 356 -2.04 4.13 -0.95
C MET A 356 -1.12 3.10 -0.27
N GLY A 357 -1.61 1.90 0.02
CA GLY A 357 -0.87 0.79 0.63
C GLY A 357 -1.16 0.57 2.11
N LEU A 358 -2.43 0.53 2.49
CA LEU A 358 -2.93 0.28 3.86
C LEU A 358 -2.48 1.35 4.87
N VAL A 359 -2.33 2.61 4.44
CA VAL A 359 -1.71 3.65 5.27
C VAL A 359 -2.56 3.94 6.52
N GLY A 360 -3.88 4.00 6.39
CA GLY A 360 -4.79 4.23 7.51
C GLY A 360 -4.76 3.13 8.56
N SER A 361 -4.90 1.86 8.18
CA SER A 361 -4.86 0.75 9.14
C SER A 361 -3.48 0.52 9.76
N LYS A 362 -2.39 0.83 9.03
CA LYS A 362 -1.05 0.88 9.60
C LYS A 362 -0.93 2.01 10.64
N ALA A 363 -1.43 3.20 10.34
CA ALA A 363 -1.47 4.30 11.31
C ALA A 363 -2.29 3.92 12.55
N PHE A 364 -3.44 3.28 12.35
CA PHE A 364 -4.29 2.78 13.45
C PHE A 364 -3.54 1.81 14.35
N THR A 365 -2.88 0.80 13.78
CA THR A 365 -2.17 -0.22 14.58
C THR A 365 -0.85 0.27 15.17
N ALA A 366 -0.26 1.34 14.62
CA ALA A 366 0.92 1.99 15.17
C ALA A 366 0.60 2.90 16.37
N ASP A 367 -0.55 3.57 16.36
CA ASP A 367 -1.05 4.42 17.45
C ASP A 367 -2.49 4.03 17.82
N PRO A 368 -2.71 2.84 18.39
CA PRO A 368 -4.05 2.31 18.60
C PRO A 368 -4.74 3.00 19.80
N PRO A 369 -6.08 3.11 19.80
CA PRO A 369 -6.80 3.73 20.92
C PRO A 369 -6.76 2.88 22.21
N VAL A 370 -6.36 1.61 22.07
CA VAL A 370 -6.19 0.62 23.15
C VAL A 370 -5.01 -0.30 22.79
N GLU A 371 -4.41 -0.96 23.78
CA GLU A 371 -3.37 -1.99 23.54
C GLU A 371 -3.88 -3.05 22.54
N THR A 372 -3.08 -3.37 21.51
CA THR A 372 -3.46 -4.31 20.44
C THR A 372 -3.73 -5.71 20.97
N GLU A 373 -3.09 -6.13 22.06
CA GLU A 373 -3.32 -7.42 22.71
C GLU A 373 -4.73 -7.56 23.31
N LYS A 374 -5.42 -6.44 23.53
CA LYS A 374 -6.82 -6.41 23.99
C LYS A 374 -7.82 -6.54 22.83
N MET A 375 -7.37 -6.39 21.58
CA MET A 375 -8.18 -6.62 20.38
C MET A 375 -8.23 -8.13 20.10
N LYS A 376 -9.42 -8.73 20.19
CA LYS A 376 -9.62 -10.18 20.14
C LYS A 376 -10.06 -10.71 18.78
N ALA A 377 -10.54 -9.83 17.91
CA ALA A 377 -10.77 -10.11 16.51
C ALA A 377 -10.85 -8.80 15.72
N MET A 378 -10.59 -8.87 14.41
CA MET A 378 -10.87 -7.80 13.48
C MET A 378 -11.68 -8.33 12.28
N PHE A 379 -12.80 -7.68 12.00
CA PHE A 379 -13.63 -7.92 10.82
C PHE A 379 -13.42 -6.80 9.82
N ASN A 380 -12.97 -7.16 8.62
CA ASN A 380 -12.75 -6.24 7.52
C ASN A 380 -13.77 -6.50 6.41
N PHE A 381 -14.46 -5.44 5.99
CA PHE A 381 -15.43 -5.48 4.90
C PHE A 381 -14.87 -4.76 3.69
N ASP A 382 -14.84 -5.47 2.57
CA ASP A 382 -14.26 -4.97 1.33
C ASP A 382 -14.91 -5.63 0.12
N MET A 383 -15.49 -4.83 -0.78
CA MET A 383 -16.22 -5.32 -1.95
C MET A 383 -17.33 -6.33 -1.58
N VAL A 384 -18.31 -5.89 -0.79
CA VAL A 384 -19.38 -6.74 -0.22
C VAL A 384 -20.75 -6.56 -0.90
N GLY A 385 -20.81 -5.72 -1.93
CA GLY A 385 -22.02 -5.35 -2.67
C GLY A 385 -22.26 -6.13 -3.95
N ARG A 386 -21.32 -6.95 -4.44
CA ARG A 386 -21.41 -7.63 -5.76
C ARG A 386 -21.64 -9.14 -5.68
N LEU A 387 -22.41 -9.58 -4.69
CA LEU A 387 -22.79 -11.00 -4.52
C LEU A 387 -23.40 -11.59 -5.80
N ASP A 388 -22.74 -12.60 -6.37
CA ASP A 388 -23.27 -13.38 -7.49
C ASP A 388 -24.39 -14.30 -7.01
N THR A 389 -25.62 -14.05 -7.48
CA THR A 389 -26.81 -14.84 -7.11
C THR A 389 -26.80 -16.26 -7.63
N THR A 390 -25.93 -16.60 -8.60
CA THR A 390 -25.84 -17.94 -9.18
C THR A 390 -25.03 -18.86 -8.29
N THR A 391 -23.88 -18.39 -7.81
CA THR A 391 -23.00 -19.14 -6.91
C THR A 391 -23.40 -18.94 -5.45
N ASN A 392 -23.99 -17.79 -5.12
CA ASN A 392 -24.25 -17.35 -3.75
C ASN A 392 -23.00 -17.43 -2.86
N ALA A 393 -21.83 -17.23 -3.46
CA ALA A 393 -20.55 -17.41 -2.80
C ALA A 393 -20.04 -16.12 -2.16
N ILE A 394 -19.51 -16.25 -0.95
CA ILE A 394 -18.74 -15.18 -0.28
C ILE A 394 -17.35 -15.70 0.06
N SER A 395 -16.36 -14.83 -0.07
CA SER A 395 -14.98 -15.12 0.32
C SER A 395 -14.71 -14.60 1.72
N ILE A 396 -14.09 -15.45 2.54
CA ILE A 396 -13.65 -15.10 3.89
C ILE A 396 -12.17 -15.45 4.03
N GLY A 397 -11.32 -14.44 4.02
CA GLY A 397 -9.87 -14.56 4.27
C GLY A 397 -9.53 -14.46 5.76
N GLY A 398 -8.33 -14.91 6.14
CA GLY A 398 -7.86 -14.88 7.52
C GLY A 398 -8.43 -15.97 8.43
N THR A 399 -9.23 -16.90 7.88
CA THR A 399 -9.93 -17.94 8.67
C THR A 399 -9.00 -18.88 9.41
N GLY A 400 -7.78 -19.09 8.90
CA GLY A 400 -6.78 -19.90 9.57
C GLY A 400 -6.19 -19.20 10.82
N THR A 401 -6.38 -17.90 10.99
CA THR A 401 -5.76 -17.12 12.08
C THR A 401 -6.38 -17.36 13.45
N SER A 402 -7.46 -18.16 13.50
CA SER A 402 -8.09 -18.63 14.73
C SER A 402 -8.51 -20.09 14.57
N LYS A 403 -8.41 -20.86 15.66
CA LYS A 403 -8.82 -22.26 15.68
C LYS A 403 -10.32 -22.43 15.52
N GLU A 404 -11.09 -21.49 16.05
CA GLU A 404 -12.55 -21.57 16.10
C GLU A 404 -13.22 -20.95 14.87
N ALA A 405 -12.48 -20.19 14.06
CA ALA A 405 -13.05 -19.31 13.03
C ALA A 405 -13.91 -20.06 12.00
N GLU A 406 -13.38 -21.09 11.34
CA GLU A 406 -14.15 -21.81 10.32
C GLU A 406 -15.39 -22.53 10.87
N ASP A 407 -15.30 -23.10 12.07
CA ASP A 407 -16.42 -23.80 12.70
C ASP A 407 -17.54 -22.81 13.02
N LEU A 408 -17.21 -21.64 13.59
CA LEU A 408 -18.17 -20.57 13.85
C LEU A 408 -18.80 -20.04 12.56
N LEU A 409 -17.99 -19.86 11.52
CA LEU A 409 -18.47 -19.41 10.22
C LEU A 409 -19.48 -20.39 9.63
N LYS A 410 -19.18 -21.70 9.66
CA LYS A 410 -20.08 -22.76 9.17
C LYS A 410 -21.34 -22.88 10.02
N GLU A 411 -21.22 -22.80 11.34
CA GLU A 411 -22.34 -22.94 12.27
C GLU A 411 -23.38 -21.82 12.10
N LEU A 412 -22.91 -20.58 11.93
CA LEU A 412 -23.79 -19.41 11.78
C LEU A 412 -24.23 -19.15 10.34
N ASN A 413 -23.70 -19.91 9.38
CA ASN A 413 -24.01 -19.72 7.96
C ASN A 413 -25.49 -20.02 7.68
N ASN A 414 -26.18 -19.06 7.08
CA ASN A 414 -27.60 -19.13 6.79
C ASN A 414 -27.93 -19.30 5.30
N GLY A 415 -26.95 -19.68 4.48
CA GLY A 415 -27.20 -20.10 3.09
C GLY A 415 -26.14 -19.72 2.06
N PHE A 416 -25.01 -19.12 2.45
CA PHE A 416 -23.93 -18.79 1.54
C PHE A 416 -23.06 -20.00 1.22
N GLU A 417 -22.51 -20.03 0.01
CA GLU A 417 -21.36 -20.88 -0.29
C GLU A 417 -20.11 -20.19 0.25
N LEU A 418 -19.45 -20.79 1.25
CA LEU A 418 -18.31 -20.16 1.93
C LEU A 418 -16.99 -20.57 1.28
N ALA A 419 -16.27 -19.61 0.73
CA ALA A 419 -14.92 -19.79 0.20
C ALA A 419 -13.88 -19.25 1.19
N PHE A 420 -13.16 -20.15 1.86
CA PHE A 420 -12.15 -19.77 2.84
C PHE A 420 -10.76 -19.59 2.24
N SER A 421 -10.06 -18.58 2.74
CA SER A 421 -8.60 -18.46 2.68
C SER A 421 -8.07 -18.45 4.11
N GLU A 422 -7.05 -19.28 4.36
CA GLU A 422 -6.47 -19.44 5.70
C GLU A 422 -5.57 -18.26 6.07
N GLU A 423 -4.94 -17.63 5.06
CA GLU A 423 -3.91 -16.63 5.25
C GLU A 423 -4.43 -15.35 5.90
N GLY A 424 -3.73 -14.87 6.93
CA GLY A 424 -4.05 -13.60 7.61
C GLY A 424 -3.55 -12.35 6.90
N VAL A 425 -2.76 -12.49 5.83
CA VAL A 425 -2.33 -11.37 4.98
C VAL A 425 -3.01 -11.43 3.63
N GLY A 426 -3.63 -10.32 3.27
CA GLY A 426 -4.23 -10.07 1.98
C GLY A 426 -4.13 -8.59 1.59
N PRO A 427 -4.66 -8.21 0.43
CA PRO A 427 -4.57 -6.86 -0.12
C PRO A 427 -5.63 -5.92 0.49
N SER A 428 -5.77 -5.89 1.83
CA SER A 428 -6.74 -5.02 2.51
C SER A 428 -6.37 -4.84 4.01
N ASP A 429 -7.09 -3.99 4.72
CA ASP A 429 -6.70 -3.47 6.05
C ASP A 429 -6.54 -4.53 7.15
N HIS A 430 -7.24 -5.66 7.05
CA HIS A 430 -7.08 -6.79 7.98
C HIS A 430 -5.62 -7.24 8.14
N ALA A 431 -4.80 -7.09 7.09
CA ALA A 431 -3.39 -7.46 7.14
C ALA A 431 -2.64 -6.67 8.23
N SER A 432 -2.95 -5.39 8.43
CA SER A 432 -2.35 -4.55 9.48
C SER A 432 -2.59 -5.11 10.89
N PHE A 433 -3.77 -5.72 11.12
CA PHE A 433 -4.16 -6.31 12.41
C PHE A 433 -3.56 -7.70 12.62
N TYR A 434 -3.50 -8.52 11.58
CA TYR A 434 -2.87 -9.85 11.67
C TYR A 434 -1.38 -9.76 12.07
N LEU A 435 -0.69 -8.71 11.62
CA LEU A 435 0.70 -8.43 12.01
C LEU A 435 0.86 -8.10 13.51
N GLN A 436 -0.22 -7.74 14.19
CA GLN A 436 -0.30 -7.55 15.63
C GLN A 436 -0.76 -8.82 16.38
N ASN A 437 -0.84 -9.97 15.70
CA ASN A 437 -1.34 -11.24 16.25
C ASN A 437 -2.82 -11.21 16.65
N ILE A 438 -3.63 -10.48 15.90
CA ILE A 438 -5.08 -10.41 16.09
C ILE A 438 -5.73 -11.38 15.09
N PRO A 439 -6.69 -12.23 15.50
CA PRO A 439 -7.51 -13.01 14.57
C PRO A 439 -8.27 -12.10 13.61
N VAL A 440 -8.26 -12.41 12.32
CA VAL A 440 -8.81 -11.55 11.27
C VAL A 440 -9.83 -12.29 10.40
N PHE A 441 -10.84 -11.56 9.96
CA PHE A 441 -11.86 -12.01 9.01
C PHE A 441 -11.95 -10.98 7.89
N PHE A 442 -11.48 -11.33 6.69
CA PHE A 442 -11.61 -10.51 5.49
C PHE A 442 -12.82 -10.96 4.69
N ILE A 443 -13.91 -10.20 4.72
CA ILE A 443 -15.19 -10.58 4.12
C ILE A 443 -15.37 -9.81 2.80
N SER A 444 -15.57 -10.55 1.71
CA SER A 444 -15.75 -10.01 0.36
C SER A 444 -16.68 -10.87 -0.48
N THR A 445 -17.33 -10.28 -1.48
CA THR A 445 -18.08 -11.00 -2.53
C THR A 445 -17.19 -11.37 -3.73
N GLY A 446 -15.91 -11.00 -3.69
CA GLY A 446 -14.93 -11.30 -4.72
C GLY A 446 -14.84 -10.25 -5.82
N ALA A 447 -13.87 -10.43 -6.72
CA ALA A 447 -13.60 -9.46 -7.78
C ALA A 447 -14.64 -9.51 -8.91
N HIS A 448 -14.91 -8.36 -9.52
CA HIS A 448 -15.76 -8.22 -10.70
C HIS A 448 -15.08 -7.39 -11.81
N SER A 449 -15.72 -7.32 -12.99
CA SER A 449 -15.16 -6.64 -14.17
C SER A 449 -14.88 -5.16 -13.92
N ASP A 450 -15.68 -4.53 -13.08
CA ASP A 450 -15.73 -3.06 -12.89
C ASP A 450 -14.80 -2.57 -11.77
N TYR A 451 -14.22 -3.49 -10.98
CA TYR A 451 -13.23 -3.20 -9.95
C TYR A 451 -12.11 -2.28 -10.48
N HIS A 452 -11.78 -1.21 -9.74
CA HIS A 452 -10.83 -0.17 -10.13
C HIS A 452 -11.13 0.50 -11.48
N THR A 453 -12.40 0.62 -11.87
CA THR A 453 -12.80 1.34 -13.09
C THR A 453 -13.85 2.40 -12.77
N PRO A 454 -14.08 3.38 -13.67
CA PRO A 454 -15.19 4.33 -13.52
C PRO A 454 -16.58 3.70 -13.47
N ASN A 455 -16.74 2.42 -13.82
CA ASN A 455 -18.02 1.72 -13.82
C ASN A 455 -18.35 1.04 -12.49
N ASP A 456 -17.51 1.18 -11.46
CA ASP A 456 -17.86 0.73 -10.11
C ASP A 456 -18.88 1.69 -9.46
N ASP A 457 -20.13 1.56 -9.91
CA ASP A 457 -21.24 2.48 -9.63
C ASP A 457 -22.39 1.83 -8.82
N PRO A 458 -23.14 2.63 -8.03
CA PRO A 458 -24.22 2.14 -7.16
C PRO A 458 -25.31 1.31 -7.86
N GLN A 459 -25.54 1.54 -9.16
CA GLN A 459 -26.57 0.81 -9.92
C GLN A 459 -26.25 -0.68 -10.10
N PHE A 460 -24.99 -1.08 -9.92
CA PHE A 460 -24.53 -2.46 -10.09
C PHE A 460 -24.49 -3.23 -8.77
N ILE A 461 -24.75 -2.59 -7.63
CA ILE A 461 -24.77 -3.22 -6.32
C ILE A 461 -26.00 -4.14 -6.19
N ASN A 462 -25.76 -5.36 -5.73
CA ASN A 462 -26.78 -6.30 -5.30
C ASN A 462 -27.13 -6.04 -3.83
N TYR A 463 -27.91 -4.99 -3.57
CA TYR A 463 -28.24 -4.56 -2.19
C TYR A 463 -28.91 -5.64 -1.34
N GLU A 464 -29.71 -6.53 -1.95
CA GLU A 464 -30.35 -7.63 -1.21
C GLU A 464 -29.34 -8.72 -0.85
N GLY A 465 -28.33 -8.95 -1.71
CA GLY A 465 -27.20 -9.81 -1.40
C GLY A 465 -26.34 -9.24 -0.28
N GLU A 466 -26.01 -7.95 -0.37
CA GLU A 466 -25.27 -7.22 0.65
C GLU A 466 -26.00 -7.23 2.00
N ARG A 467 -27.31 -6.92 2.02
CA ARG A 467 -28.13 -6.99 3.25
C ARG A 467 -28.00 -8.34 3.96
N LYS A 468 -28.10 -9.45 3.21
CA LYS A 468 -27.95 -10.80 3.77
C LYS A 468 -26.55 -11.05 4.32
N LEU A 469 -25.52 -10.56 3.62
CA LEU A 469 -24.12 -10.67 4.06
C LEU A 469 -23.89 -9.89 5.35
N VAL A 470 -24.43 -8.68 5.46
CA VAL A 470 -24.35 -7.84 6.66
C VAL A 470 -25.12 -8.48 7.83
N GLU A 471 -26.28 -9.12 7.58
CA GLU A 471 -27.03 -9.87 8.60
C GLU A 471 -26.28 -11.10 9.13
N TYR A 472 -25.63 -11.83 8.23
CA TYR A 472 -24.75 -12.95 8.61
C TYR A 472 -23.56 -12.45 9.43
N SER A 473 -22.94 -11.36 9.00
CA SER A 473 -21.81 -10.73 9.70
C SER A 473 -22.21 -10.18 11.07
N TYR A 474 -23.41 -9.62 11.20
CA TYR A 474 -23.98 -9.22 12.49
C TYR A 474 -24.07 -10.41 13.44
N SER A 475 -24.55 -11.56 12.96
CA SER A 475 -24.70 -12.78 13.77
C SER A 475 -23.34 -13.27 14.27
N LEU A 476 -22.32 -13.24 13.40
CA LEU A 476 -20.94 -13.60 13.73
C LEU A 476 -20.30 -12.66 14.74
N ILE A 477 -20.41 -11.34 14.53
CA ILE A 477 -19.86 -10.33 15.45
C ILE A 477 -20.58 -10.37 16.79
N LYS A 478 -21.91 -10.56 16.80
CA LYS A 478 -22.69 -10.75 18.02
C LYS A 478 -22.20 -11.96 18.81
N GLU A 479 -22.04 -13.12 18.16
CA GLU A 479 -21.55 -14.34 18.82
C GLU A 479 -20.16 -14.11 19.43
N ILE A 480 -19.22 -13.57 18.65
CA ILE A 480 -17.84 -13.38 19.09
C ILE A 480 -17.69 -12.28 20.16
N SER A 481 -18.51 -11.23 20.11
CA SER A 481 -18.53 -10.19 21.13
C SER A 481 -19.26 -10.59 22.42
N SER A 482 -20.05 -11.67 22.43
CA SER A 482 -20.88 -12.08 23.58
C SER A 482 -20.48 -13.42 24.23
N ARG A 483 -19.67 -14.25 23.57
CA ARG A 483 -19.06 -15.46 24.15
C ARG A 483 -18.14 -15.15 25.34
N ASP A 484 -17.96 -16.09 26.25
CA ASP A 484 -17.08 -15.89 27.42
C ASP A 484 -15.59 -15.95 27.01
N ASP A 485 -15.20 -16.93 26.19
CA ASP A 485 -13.82 -17.10 25.74
C ASP A 485 -13.51 -16.31 24.46
N ALA A 486 -12.33 -15.67 24.41
CA ALA A 486 -11.83 -15.04 23.19
C ALA A 486 -11.40 -16.08 22.14
N LEU A 487 -11.29 -15.67 20.87
CA LEU A 487 -10.73 -16.50 19.81
C LEU A 487 -9.25 -16.80 20.08
N ASN A 488 -8.82 -18.03 19.81
CA ASN A 488 -7.43 -18.41 19.99
C ASN A 488 -6.63 -18.09 18.72
N PHE A 489 -5.85 -17.01 18.79
CA PHE A 489 -4.95 -16.66 17.70
C PHE A 489 -3.98 -17.81 17.39
N GLN A 490 -3.84 -18.09 16.11
CA GLN A 490 -2.76 -18.89 15.57
C GLN A 490 -2.23 -18.24 14.29
N GLU A 491 -0.98 -18.51 13.98
CA GLU A 491 -0.38 -18.03 12.74
C GLU A 491 -0.86 -18.92 11.59
N ALA A 492 -1.44 -18.32 10.56
CA ALA A 492 -1.91 -19.00 9.37
C ALA A 492 -1.44 -18.32 8.08
N GLY A 493 -1.03 -19.15 7.13
CA GLY A 493 -0.19 -18.73 6.02
C GLY A 493 1.19 -18.25 6.48
N ALA A 494 2.06 -17.93 5.52
CA ALA A 494 3.12 -16.98 5.85
C ALA A 494 2.44 -15.66 6.20
N LYS A 495 2.97 -14.87 7.14
CA LYS A 495 2.54 -13.48 7.34
C LYS A 495 2.79 -12.57 6.13
N PHE A 496 3.11 -13.15 4.97
CA PHE A 496 3.49 -12.47 3.75
C PHE A 496 2.86 -13.19 2.56
N GLN A 497 1.83 -12.59 1.96
CA GLN A 497 1.44 -12.88 0.58
C GLN A 497 2.34 -12.05 -0.35
N ARG A 498 2.85 -12.68 -1.43
CA ARG A 498 3.64 -11.98 -2.44
C ARG A 498 2.78 -10.92 -3.11
N SER A 499 3.24 -9.66 -3.15
CA SER A 499 2.75 -8.70 -4.14
C SER A 499 2.85 -9.34 -5.54
N ARG A 500 1.86 -9.11 -6.41
CA ARG A 500 1.81 -9.58 -7.81
C ARG A 500 2.89 -8.92 -8.71
N GLY A 501 4.08 -8.68 -8.18
CA GLY A 501 5.27 -8.24 -8.91
C GLY A 501 6.45 -9.13 -8.55
N GLY A 502 6.88 -9.97 -9.49
CA GLY A 502 8.10 -10.79 -9.38
C GLY A 502 7.94 -12.09 -8.60
N ARG A 503 8.26 -13.22 -9.25
CA ARG A 503 8.28 -14.53 -8.61
C ARG A 503 9.63 -14.72 -7.91
N PHE A 504 9.84 -14.09 -6.74
CA PHE A 504 11.14 -14.17 -6.03
C PHE A 504 11.53 -15.63 -5.72
N LYS A 505 12.76 -16.03 -6.05
CA LYS A 505 13.26 -17.40 -5.80
C LYS A 505 13.40 -17.73 -4.31
N VAL A 506 13.69 -16.71 -3.49
CA VAL A 506 13.92 -16.82 -2.05
C VAL A 506 13.11 -15.79 -1.26
N THR A 507 12.95 -16.01 0.03
CA THR A 507 12.32 -15.05 0.95
C THR A 507 12.92 -15.18 2.33
N LEU A 508 13.14 -14.07 3.04
CA LEU A 508 13.46 -14.14 4.47
C LEU A 508 12.23 -14.47 5.32
N GLY A 509 11.02 -14.22 4.81
CA GLY A 509 9.79 -14.30 5.59
C GLY A 509 9.67 -13.16 6.60
N ILE A 510 9.79 -11.91 6.14
CA ILE A 510 9.65 -10.69 6.96
C ILE A 510 8.69 -9.68 6.32
N MET A 511 8.09 -8.81 7.15
CA MET A 511 7.34 -7.63 6.73
C MET A 511 8.30 -6.46 6.78
N PRO A 512 8.56 -5.81 5.66
CA PRO A 512 9.21 -4.52 5.67
C PRO A 512 8.20 -3.42 6.05
N ASP A 513 8.68 -2.42 6.76
CA ASP A 513 7.97 -1.16 6.96
C ASP A 513 7.91 -0.41 5.63
N TYR A 514 6.73 -0.41 5.01
CA TYR A 514 6.48 0.25 3.72
C TYR A 514 6.27 1.76 3.87
N ALA A 515 5.99 2.26 5.07
CA ALA A 515 5.77 3.69 5.29
C ALA A 515 7.08 4.50 5.20
N GLY A 516 8.23 3.82 5.30
CA GLY A 516 9.55 4.44 5.15
C GLY A 516 9.86 5.44 6.27
N LEU A 517 9.25 5.26 7.45
CA LEU A 517 9.42 6.16 8.59
C LEU A 517 10.81 6.03 9.23
N GLU A 518 11.39 4.82 9.18
CA GLU A 518 12.74 4.56 9.67
C GLU A 518 13.80 4.92 8.61
N LYS A 519 14.78 5.76 8.99
CA LYS A 519 15.80 6.30 8.07
C LYS A 519 17.14 5.56 8.15
N ARG A 520 17.36 4.75 9.18
CA ARG A 520 18.63 4.01 9.39
C ARG A 520 18.75 2.75 8.54
N GLY A 521 17.63 2.26 8.01
CA GLY A 521 17.54 1.06 7.19
C GLY A 521 16.08 0.67 7.02
N MET A 522 15.84 -0.57 6.59
CA MET A 522 14.49 -1.09 6.45
C MET A 522 14.03 -1.73 7.76
N ARG A 523 13.14 -1.05 8.47
CA ARG A 523 12.50 -1.59 9.68
C ARG A 523 11.62 -2.79 9.34
N ILE A 524 11.61 -3.76 10.25
CA ILE A 524 10.84 -5.00 10.14
C ILE A 524 9.59 -4.88 11.00
N ASP A 525 8.43 -4.80 10.37
CA ASP A 525 7.15 -4.74 11.07
C ASP A 525 6.69 -6.12 11.58
N ALA A 526 7.17 -7.22 10.97
CA ALA A 526 6.92 -8.59 11.44
C ALA A 526 7.92 -9.61 10.86
N VAL A 527 8.04 -10.76 11.54
CA VAL A 527 8.80 -11.93 11.08
C VAL A 527 7.86 -13.14 11.10
N SER A 528 7.83 -13.90 10.01
CA SER A 528 7.02 -15.13 9.87
C SER A 528 7.71 -16.30 10.56
N LYS A 529 6.99 -17.02 11.41
CA LYS A 529 7.56 -18.15 12.15
C LYS A 529 7.94 -19.31 11.22
N GLY A 530 9.05 -19.97 11.55
CA GLY A 530 9.59 -21.11 10.80
C GLY A 530 10.22 -20.74 9.44
N LYS A 531 10.20 -19.45 9.04
CA LYS A 531 10.88 -18.96 7.84
C LYS A 531 12.36 -18.63 8.11
N PRO A 532 13.19 -18.41 7.07
CA PRO A 532 14.62 -18.15 7.23
C PRO A 532 14.98 -17.10 8.29
N ALA A 533 14.31 -15.94 8.30
CA ALA A 533 14.57 -14.88 9.27
C ALA A 533 14.28 -15.29 10.73
N ASP A 534 13.16 -15.97 10.97
CA ASP A 534 12.81 -16.48 12.30
C ASP A 534 13.85 -17.49 12.79
N LYS A 535 14.23 -18.45 11.93
CA LYS A 535 15.28 -19.43 12.24
C LYS A 535 16.64 -18.78 12.49
N GLY A 536 16.93 -17.67 11.80
CA GLY A 536 18.13 -16.86 12.00
C GLY A 536 18.06 -15.93 13.21
N GLY A 537 16.97 -15.92 13.97
CA GLY A 537 16.83 -15.13 15.21
C GLY A 537 16.47 -13.66 15.00
N MET A 538 15.94 -13.30 13.82
CA MET A 538 15.42 -11.98 13.51
C MET A 538 14.09 -11.74 14.23
N LYS A 539 13.81 -10.50 14.64
CA LYS A 539 12.64 -10.11 15.44
C LYS A 539 11.92 -8.91 14.83
N LYS A 540 10.64 -8.77 15.17
CA LYS A 540 9.88 -7.54 14.93
C LYS A 540 10.60 -6.35 15.58
N GLY A 541 10.68 -5.23 14.86
CA GLY A 541 11.36 -4.02 15.30
C GLY A 541 12.85 -3.96 14.92
N ASP A 542 13.45 -5.07 14.47
CA ASP A 542 14.80 -5.04 13.90
C ASP A 542 14.82 -4.15 12.65
N ILE A 543 15.92 -3.46 12.42
CA ILE A 543 16.13 -2.62 11.23
C ILE A 543 17.22 -3.25 10.40
N ILE A 544 16.90 -3.79 9.23
CA ILE A 544 17.91 -4.32 8.29
C ILE A 544 18.66 -3.14 7.69
N THR A 545 19.99 -3.17 7.84
CA THR A 545 20.90 -2.15 7.32
C THR A 545 21.74 -2.67 6.15
N ALA A 546 21.98 -3.97 6.06
CA ALA A 546 22.63 -4.61 4.92
C ALA A 546 22.31 -6.11 4.80
N ILE A 547 22.47 -6.67 3.60
CA ILE A 547 22.47 -8.11 3.31
C ILE A 547 23.73 -8.42 2.50
N GLU A 548 24.54 -9.39 2.95
CA GLU A 548 25.84 -9.73 2.33
C GLU A 548 26.75 -8.50 2.15
N GLY A 549 26.78 -7.63 3.16
CA GLY A 549 27.53 -6.37 3.14
C GLY A 549 26.99 -5.30 2.17
N LYS A 550 25.92 -5.58 1.42
CA LYS A 550 25.24 -4.61 0.56
C LYS A 550 24.15 -3.87 1.34
N LYS A 551 24.23 -2.55 1.37
CA LYS A 551 23.31 -1.68 2.13
C LYS A 551 21.85 -1.92 1.73
N VAL A 552 20.96 -1.84 2.72
CA VAL A 552 19.50 -1.91 2.62
C VAL A 552 18.95 -0.68 3.32
N GLY A 553 18.48 0.31 2.54
CA GLY A 553 17.83 1.52 3.06
C GLY A 553 16.30 1.44 3.03
N ASN A 554 15.74 0.63 2.15
CA ASN A 554 14.30 0.54 1.93
C ASN A 554 13.88 -0.84 1.37
N ILE A 555 12.58 -1.00 1.13
CA ILE A 555 12.00 -2.23 0.60
C ILE A 555 12.50 -2.60 -0.81
N TYR A 556 12.70 -1.68 -1.74
CA TYR A 556 13.23 -2.04 -3.06
C TYR A 556 14.68 -2.51 -2.98
N ASP A 557 15.50 -1.88 -2.13
CA ASP A 557 16.87 -2.33 -1.88
C ASP A 557 16.84 -3.79 -1.41
N TYR A 558 15.98 -4.08 -0.44
CA TYR A 558 15.74 -5.43 0.08
C TYR A 558 15.24 -6.41 -1.00
N MET A 559 14.20 -6.07 -1.76
CA MET A 559 13.66 -6.96 -2.81
C MET A 559 14.73 -7.27 -3.86
N ASN A 560 15.48 -6.27 -4.30
CA ASN A 560 16.59 -6.46 -5.23
C ASN A 560 17.72 -7.31 -4.61
N ARG A 561 18.02 -7.16 -3.31
CA ARG A 561 18.99 -8.04 -2.63
C ARG A 561 18.52 -9.49 -2.70
N LEU A 562 17.25 -9.74 -2.41
CA LEU A 562 16.68 -11.08 -2.47
C LEU A 562 16.70 -11.69 -3.88
N GLN A 563 16.51 -10.90 -4.94
CA GLN A 563 16.56 -11.41 -6.31
C GLN A 563 17.92 -11.96 -6.71
N ALA A 564 18.99 -11.51 -6.06
CA ALA A 564 20.36 -11.97 -6.33
C ALA A 564 20.72 -13.27 -5.59
N LEU A 565 19.85 -13.76 -4.70
CA LEU A 565 20.14 -14.87 -3.79
C LEU A 565 19.44 -16.16 -4.21
N GLU A 566 20.00 -17.30 -3.79
CA GLU A 566 19.51 -18.64 -4.15
C GLU A 566 19.03 -19.44 -2.93
N ALA A 567 18.05 -20.33 -3.15
CA ALA A 567 17.50 -21.16 -2.09
C ALA A 567 18.57 -22.12 -1.53
N GLY A 568 18.65 -22.27 -0.21
CA GLY A 568 19.69 -23.03 0.47
C GLY A 568 21.01 -22.28 0.71
N GLN A 569 21.14 -21.04 0.22
CA GLN A 569 22.30 -20.20 0.51
C GLN A 569 22.27 -19.70 1.97
N ARG A 570 23.44 -19.66 2.62
CA ARG A 570 23.63 -18.95 3.88
C ARG A 570 24.11 -17.53 3.61
N ILE A 571 23.42 -16.56 4.20
CA ILE A 571 23.70 -15.14 4.05
C ILE A 571 23.89 -14.47 5.41
N SER A 572 24.62 -13.37 5.42
CA SER A 572 24.74 -12.41 6.51
C SER A 572 23.73 -11.28 6.33
N VAL A 573 23.08 -10.88 7.42
CA VAL A 573 22.15 -9.76 7.46
C VAL A 573 22.50 -8.86 8.64
N ASP A 574 22.90 -7.64 8.34
CA ASP A 574 23.27 -6.64 9.34
C ASP A 574 22.00 -5.93 9.80
N ILE A 575 21.76 -5.91 11.10
CA ILE A 575 20.57 -5.32 11.72
C ILE A 575 20.91 -4.35 12.85
N ILE A 576 20.01 -3.43 13.13
CA ILE A 576 19.97 -2.68 14.39
C ILE A 576 18.82 -3.24 15.23
N ARG A 577 19.12 -3.60 16.48
CA ARG A 577 18.15 -4.01 17.50
C ARG A 577 18.41 -3.23 18.78
N ASP A 578 17.39 -2.56 19.32
CA ASP A 578 17.51 -1.74 20.54
C ASP A 578 18.71 -0.77 20.47
N ASP A 579 18.85 -0.08 19.33
CA ASP A 579 19.94 0.85 19.00
C ASP A 579 21.36 0.26 18.99
N LYS A 580 21.48 -1.07 18.88
CA LYS A 580 22.76 -1.78 18.75
C LYS A 580 22.87 -2.51 17.42
N GLU A 581 24.00 -2.37 16.76
CA GLU A 581 24.32 -3.13 15.54
C GLU A 581 24.59 -4.61 15.88
N THR A 582 24.08 -5.52 15.06
CA THR A 582 24.23 -6.97 15.19
C THR A 582 24.17 -7.60 13.80
N VAL A 583 24.85 -8.73 13.61
CA VAL A 583 24.82 -9.51 12.36
C VAL A 583 24.12 -10.84 12.62
N LEU A 584 23.14 -11.18 11.78
CA LEU A 584 22.47 -12.47 11.78
C LEU A 584 22.94 -13.30 10.58
N ILE A 585 23.16 -14.60 10.80
CA ILE A 585 23.41 -15.55 9.70
C ILE A 585 22.11 -16.31 9.43
N ILE A 586 21.59 -16.17 8.21
CA ILE A 586 20.29 -16.70 7.80
C ILE A 586 20.49 -17.70 6.66
N GLU A 587 19.83 -18.86 6.75
CA GLU A 587 19.81 -19.88 5.72
C GLU A 587 18.48 -19.81 4.96
N LEU A 588 18.55 -19.54 3.64
CA LEU A 588 17.43 -19.18 2.76
C LEU A 588 16.55 -20.35 2.30
#